data_AF-A0A1F5CQZ3-F1
#
_entry.id   AF-A0A1F5CQZ3-F1
#
_cell.length_a   1.000
_cell.length_b   1.000
_cell.length_c   1.000
_cell.angle_alpha   90.00
_cell.angle_beta   90.00
_cell.angle_gamma   90.00
#
_symmetry.space_group_name_H-M   'P 1'
#
loop_
_entity.id
_entity.type
_entity.pdbx_description
1 polymer ?
#
loop_
_entity_poly.entity_id
_entity_poly.type
_entity_poly.pdbx_seq_one_letter_code
_entity_poly.pdbx_strand_id
1 'polypeptide(L)'
;MLLPSLTLMCFALISPTVDNKHQMIYRTFDMADPAIALGLGIAFYSMFRMRRLKRFAPVVLASTVALLMATAPYGLYTEEFTGVRHDTQAYEVEAFAWLKESHYNDTPYALSDERLSFIAWMMFDYVKDNDLPQRLLYNRSLVPGDYNVYEKSWTTRGVNDYPNGLVQIDPEFMDSLMYIENVFYVGGPEEDQLIIIQHTWVGHVYNNWYYEDS
;
A
#
# COMPACT_ATOMS: atom_id res chain seq x y z
N MET A 1 3.97 22.17 11.79
CA MET A 1 4.02 21.10 10.77
C MET A 1 3.19 21.46 9.54
N LEU A 2 1.99 22.05 9.69
CA LEU A 2 1.16 22.51 8.58
C LEU A 2 1.84 23.51 7.61
N LEU A 3 2.57 24.51 8.12
CA LEU A 3 3.25 25.49 7.27
C LEU A 3 4.36 24.84 6.40
N PRO A 4 5.28 24.00 6.93
CA PRO A 4 6.17 23.19 6.11
C PRO A 4 5.46 22.34 5.05
N SER A 5 4.38 21.63 5.41
CA SER A 5 3.61 20.81 4.46
C SER A 5 3.01 21.65 3.33
N LEU A 6 2.38 22.78 3.64
CA LEU A 6 1.83 23.69 2.64
C LEU A 6 2.91 24.31 1.75
N THR A 7 4.05 24.69 2.31
CA THR A 7 5.19 25.21 1.54
C THR A 7 5.73 24.15 0.59
N LEU A 8 5.86 22.91 1.03
CA LEU A 8 6.33 21.80 0.22
C LEU A 8 5.32 21.46 -0.89
N MET A 9 4.02 21.57 -0.63
CA MET A 9 2.94 21.34 -1.59
C MET A 9 2.94 22.42 -2.67
N CYS A 10 3.02 23.69 -2.27
CA CYS A 10 3.15 24.83 -3.18
C CYS A 10 4.43 24.72 -4.02
N PHE A 11 5.56 24.34 -3.40
CA PHE A 11 6.81 24.14 -4.12
C PHE A 11 6.71 23.00 -5.15
N ALA A 12 6.08 21.87 -4.81
CA ALA A 12 5.86 20.76 -5.74
C ALA A 12 4.98 21.16 -6.93
N LEU A 13 3.92 21.93 -6.69
CA LEU A 13 3.00 22.40 -7.74
C LEU A 13 3.66 23.41 -8.69
N ILE A 14 4.48 24.33 -8.15
CA ILE A 14 5.06 25.42 -8.92
C ILE A 14 6.37 25.00 -9.60
N SER A 15 7.16 24.12 -8.98
CA SER A 15 8.51 23.83 -9.47
C SER A 15 8.47 23.03 -10.78
N PRO A 16 9.09 23.53 -11.86
CA PRO A 16 9.20 22.78 -13.12
C PRO A 16 10.28 21.70 -13.07
N THR A 17 11.13 21.68 -12.05
CA THR A 17 12.32 20.81 -11.97
C THR A 17 12.10 19.54 -11.13
N VAL A 18 10.89 19.31 -10.64
CA VAL A 18 10.57 18.13 -9.85
C VAL A 18 9.88 17.13 -10.76
N ASP A 19 10.56 16.03 -11.07
CA ASP A 19 10.03 14.98 -11.95
C ASP A 19 8.89 14.20 -11.28
N ASN A 20 9.00 13.94 -9.96
CA ASN A 20 8.00 13.20 -9.18
C ASN A 20 7.14 14.09 -8.28
N LYS A 21 6.45 15.08 -8.86
CA LYS A 21 5.61 16.04 -8.11
C LYS A 21 4.58 15.36 -7.22
N HIS A 22 4.01 14.25 -7.70
CA HIS A 22 3.00 13.47 -6.98
C HIS A 22 3.54 12.90 -5.67
N GLN A 23 4.76 12.35 -5.64
CA GLN A 23 5.39 11.86 -4.40
C GLN A 23 5.56 12.97 -3.36
N MET A 24 5.98 14.16 -3.80
CA MET A 24 6.14 15.30 -2.89
C MET A 24 4.78 15.75 -2.33
N ILE A 25 3.76 15.88 -3.17
CA ILE A 25 2.40 16.26 -2.75
C ILE A 25 1.82 15.20 -1.80
N TYR A 26 1.96 13.93 -2.10
CA TYR A 26 1.52 12.85 -1.23
C TYR A 26 2.19 12.90 0.15
N ARG A 27 3.52 13.06 0.21
CA ARG A 27 4.25 13.25 1.48
C ARG A 27 3.77 14.49 2.25
N THR A 28 3.27 15.52 1.57
CA THR A 28 2.68 16.67 2.27
C THR A 28 1.36 16.34 2.95
N PHE A 29 0.56 15.44 2.38
CA PHE A 29 -0.64 14.93 3.03
C PHE A 29 -0.28 14.11 4.27
N ASP A 30 0.66 13.16 4.16
CA ASP A 30 1.15 12.38 5.31
C ASP A 30 1.68 13.28 6.45
N MET A 31 2.39 14.36 6.11
CA MET A 31 2.90 15.33 7.09
C MET A 31 1.83 16.30 7.63
N ALA A 32 0.80 16.59 6.84
CA ALA A 32 -0.28 17.48 7.23
C ALA A 32 -1.27 16.77 8.16
N ASP A 33 -1.46 15.46 8.01
CA ASP A 33 -2.48 14.69 8.72
C ASP A 33 -2.37 14.80 10.26
N PRO A 34 -1.19 14.60 10.88
CA PRO A 34 -1.03 14.81 12.33
C PRO A 34 -1.26 16.27 12.75
N ALA A 35 -0.89 17.22 11.90
CA ALA A 35 -1.04 18.65 12.19
C ALA A 35 -2.51 19.10 12.10
N ILE A 36 -3.27 18.55 11.14
CA ILE A 36 -4.70 18.74 10.98
C ILE A 36 -5.43 18.09 12.16
N ALA A 37 -5.09 16.86 12.52
CA ALA A 37 -5.65 16.15 13.68
C ALA A 37 -5.43 16.93 14.99
N LEU A 38 -4.20 17.40 15.24
CA LEU A 38 -3.88 18.26 16.39
C LEU A 38 -4.65 19.58 16.35
N GLY A 39 -4.73 20.23 15.19
CA GLY A 39 -5.48 21.48 15.00
C GLY A 39 -6.97 21.32 15.32
N LEU A 40 -7.59 20.25 14.83
CA LEU A 40 -8.96 19.89 15.15
C LEU A 40 -9.13 19.61 16.65
N GLY A 41 -8.22 18.85 17.26
CA GLY A 41 -8.24 18.57 18.70
C GLY A 41 -8.18 19.84 19.56
N ILE A 42 -7.27 20.76 19.24
CA ILE A 42 -7.13 22.06 19.92
C ILE A 42 -8.37 22.94 19.70
N ALA A 43 -8.93 22.94 18.50
CA ALA A 43 -10.15 23.68 18.17
C ALA A 43 -11.34 23.16 18.99
N PHE A 44 -11.55 21.84 19.03
CA PHE A 44 -12.59 21.23 19.85
C PHE A 44 -12.40 21.54 21.34
N TYR A 45 -11.20 21.34 21.89
CA TYR A 45 -10.89 21.64 23.29
C TYR A 45 -11.18 23.11 23.64
N SER A 46 -10.76 24.04 22.80
CA SER A 46 -10.96 25.48 23.01
C SER A 46 -12.45 25.86 22.95
N MET A 47 -13.21 25.20 22.09
CA MET A 47 -14.65 25.40 21.90
C MET A 47 -15.47 24.98 23.12
N PHE A 48 -15.09 23.88 23.77
CA PHE A 48 -15.76 23.40 24.99
C PHE A 48 -15.29 24.12 26.26
N ARG A 49 -14.12 24.77 26.25
CA ARG A 49 -13.60 25.56 27.37
C ARG A 49 -14.09 27.01 27.38
N MET A 50 -14.22 27.66 26.23
CA MET A 50 -14.58 29.09 26.14
C MET A 50 -16.08 29.34 26.03
N ARG A 51 -16.69 29.94 27.08
CA ARG A 51 -18.14 30.25 27.16
C ARG A 51 -18.70 30.99 25.93
N ARG A 52 -17.93 31.91 25.31
CA ARG A 52 -18.36 32.67 24.12
C ARG A 52 -18.41 31.85 22.84
N LEU A 53 -17.56 30.82 22.72
CA LEU A 53 -17.46 29.98 21.52
C LEU A 53 -18.40 28.77 21.58
N LYS A 54 -18.88 28.40 22.78
CA LYS A 54 -19.86 27.30 22.97
C LYS A 54 -21.11 27.43 22.10
N ARG A 55 -21.55 28.64 21.77
CA ARG A 55 -22.71 28.86 20.88
C ARG A 55 -22.50 28.33 19.45
N PHE A 56 -21.24 28.25 19.00
CA PHE A 56 -20.88 27.74 17.67
C PHE A 56 -20.50 26.26 17.69
N ALA A 57 -20.36 25.66 18.88
CA ALA A 57 -20.03 24.25 19.03
C ALA A 57 -20.97 23.29 18.29
N PRO A 58 -22.31 23.50 18.30
CA PRO A 58 -23.21 22.62 17.58
C PRO A 58 -22.97 22.67 16.07
N VAL A 59 -22.74 23.87 15.52
CA VAL A 59 -22.50 24.05 14.08
C VAL A 59 -21.17 23.42 13.67
N VAL A 60 -20.11 23.64 14.44
CA VAL A 60 -18.80 23.05 14.12
C VAL A 60 -18.84 21.53 14.24
N LEU A 61 -19.46 21.00 15.30
CA LEU A 61 -19.63 19.56 15.45
C LEU A 61 -20.44 18.98 14.29
N ALA A 62 -21.56 19.62 13.93
CA ALA A 62 -22.38 19.20 12.79
C ALA A 62 -21.60 19.24 11.48
N SER A 63 -20.82 20.29 11.23
CA SER A 63 -19.96 20.40 10.05
C SER A 63 -18.87 19.34 10.02
N THR A 64 -18.21 19.06 11.16
CA THR A 64 -17.19 18.00 11.25
C THR A 64 -17.81 16.63 11.03
N VAL A 65 -18.96 16.34 11.62
CA VAL A 65 -19.68 15.08 11.40
C VAL A 65 -20.12 14.97 9.94
N ALA A 66 -20.63 16.04 9.34
CA ALA A 66 -21.00 16.05 7.93
C ALA A 66 -19.79 15.82 7.02
N LEU A 67 -18.65 16.44 7.32
CA LEU A 67 -17.38 16.19 6.62
C LEU A 67 -16.94 14.75 6.77
N LEU A 68 -16.92 14.20 7.99
CA LEU A 68 -16.57 12.81 8.24
C LEU A 68 -17.51 11.84 7.51
N MET A 69 -18.81 12.10 7.50
CA MET A 69 -19.75 11.26 6.74
C MET A 69 -19.56 11.38 5.23
N ALA A 70 -19.15 12.56 4.73
CA ALA A 70 -18.85 12.76 3.31
C ALA A 70 -17.51 12.10 2.90
N THR A 71 -16.52 12.03 3.80
CA THR A 71 -15.20 11.47 3.50
C THR A 71 -15.03 10.01 3.95
N ALA A 72 -15.85 9.51 4.87
CA ALA A 72 -15.80 8.11 5.32
C ALA A 72 -15.94 7.09 4.17
N PRO A 73 -16.81 7.29 3.16
CA PRO A 73 -16.88 6.40 2.01
C PRO A 73 -15.54 6.27 1.27
N TYR A 74 -14.76 7.35 1.16
CA TYR A 74 -13.43 7.30 0.53
C TYR A 74 -12.43 6.47 1.33
N GLY A 75 -12.56 6.41 2.66
CA GLY A 75 -11.72 5.58 3.51
C GLY A 75 -12.15 4.11 3.57
N LEU A 76 -13.46 3.85 3.46
CA LEU A 76 -14.04 2.50 3.58
C LEU A 76 -14.15 1.76 2.24
N TYR A 77 -14.41 2.47 1.15
CA TYR A 77 -14.58 1.91 -0.20
C TYR A 77 -13.45 2.36 -1.12
N THR A 78 -12.23 2.38 -0.60
CA THR A 78 -11.04 2.76 -1.37
C THR A 78 -10.98 2.03 -2.71
N GLU A 79 -11.26 0.73 -2.73
CA GLU A 79 -11.27 -0.09 -3.93
C GLU A 79 -12.22 0.40 -5.02
N GLU A 80 -13.42 0.86 -4.66
CA GLU A 80 -14.40 1.37 -5.64
C GLU A 80 -13.91 2.68 -6.29
N PHE A 81 -13.20 3.51 -5.55
CA PHE A 81 -12.75 4.82 -6.01
C PHE A 81 -11.35 4.82 -6.64
N THR A 82 -10.47 3.92 -6.21
CA THR A 82 -9.06 3.88 -6.65
C THR A 82 -8.72 2.64 -7.45
N GLY A 83 -9.62 1.65 -7.52
CA GLY A 83 -9.34 0.32 -8.08
C GLY A 83 -8.48 -0.55 -7.16
N VAL A 84 -8.16 -0.07 -5.97
CA VAL A 84 -7.22 -0.71 -5.05
C VAL A 84 -7.84 -0.88 -3.68
N ARG A 85 -7.78 -2.11 -3.17
CA ARG A 85 -8.11 -2.39 -1.78
C ARG A 85 -6.99 -1.96 -0.83
N HIS A 86 -7.31 -1.18 0.19
CA HIS A 86 -6.35 -0.68 1.19
C HIS A 86 -6.57 -1.21 2.61
N ASP A 87 -7.65 -1.96 2.87
CA ASP A 87 -7.86 -2.62 4.14
C ASP A 87 -7.10 -3.95 4.23
N THR A 88 -6.77 -4.34 5.46
CA THR A 88 -6.09 -5.59 5.79
C THR A 88 -7.14 -6.68 6.06
N GLN A 89 -7.00 -7.81 5.39
CA GLN A 89 -7.90 -8.95 5.54
C GLN A 89 -7.34 -10.00 6.51
N ALA A 90 -8.23 -10.78 7.12
CA ALA A 90 -7.84 -11.82 8.08
C ALA A 90 -6.91 -12.87 7.46
N TYR A 91 -7.18 -13.31 6.22
CA TYR A 91 -6.34 -14.30 5.54
C TYR A 91 -4.94 -13.78 5.21
N GLU A 92 -4.76 -12.46 5.10
CA GLU A 92 -3.44 -11.85 4.91
C GLU A 92 -2.60 -11.96 6.18
N VAL A 93 -3.23 -11.69 7.32
CA VAL A 93 -2.61 -11.89 8.62
C VAL A 93 -2.29 -13.37 8.85
N GLU A 94 -3.19 -14.28 8.49
CA GLU A 94 -2.98 -15.73 8.60
C GLU A 94 -1.82 -16.22 7.73
N ALA A 95 -1.70 -15.73 6.49
CA ALA A 95 -0.60 -16.08 5.59
C ALA A 95 0.76 -15.66 6.15
N PHE A 96 0.87 -14.43 6.67
CA PHE A 96 2.12 -13.97 7.29
C PHE A 96 2.40 -14.63 8.65
N ALA A 97 1.36 -14.99 9.41
CA ALA A 97 1.52 -15.79 10.62
C ALA A 97 2.08 -17.18 10.28
N TRP A 98 1.52 -17.83 9.26
CA TRP A 98 2.04 -19.10 8.74
C TRP A 98 3.50 -18.96 8.29
N LEU A 99 3.84 -17.88 7.58
CA LEU A 99 5.20 -17.60 7.13
C LEU A 99 6.17 -17.52 8.32
N LYS A 100 5.79 -16.77 9.36
CA LYS A 100 6.60 -16.60 10.59
C LYS A 100 6.78 -17.90 11.35
N GLU A 101 5.73 -18.73 11.44
CA GLU A 101 5.76 -20.02 12.13
C GLU A 101 6.49 -21.11 11.34
N SER A 102 6.50 -21.01 10.00
CA SER A 102 7.09 -22.04 9.15
C SER A 102 8.62 -22.17 9.31
N HIS A 103 9.29 -21.11 9.80
CA HIS A 103 10.75 -21.04 10.04
C HIS A 103 11.64 -21.58 8.91
N TYR A 104 11.12 -21.70 7.67
CA TYR A 104 11.76 -22.51 6.65
C TYR A 104 13.10 -21.93 6.17
N ASN A 105 13.40 -20.65 6.45
CA ASN A 105 14.69 -20.05 6.08
C ASN A 105 15.22 -18.94 7.01
N ASP A 106 14.58 -18.69 8.16
CA ASP A 106 14.91 -17.61 9.11
C ASP A 106 15.22 -16.22 8.48
N THR A 107 14.75 -15.97 7.25
CA THR A 107 14.97 -14.70 6.56
C THR A 107 14.05 -13.63 7.16
N PRO A 108 14.57 -12.42 7.43
CA PRO A 108 13.75 -11.29 7.83
C PRO A 108 13.09 -10.60 6.63
N TYR A 109 13.20 -11.14 5.41
CA TYR A 109 12.64 -10.55 4.19
C TYR A 109 11.44 -11.34 3.66
N ALA A 110 10.36 -10.62 3.41
CA ALA A 110 9.20 -11.08 2.67
C ALA A 110 8.86 -10.00 1.63
N LEU A 111 9.21 -10.25 0.38
CA LEU A 111 8.94 -9.34 -0.72
C LEU A 111 7.47 -9.43 -1.08
N SER A 112 6.84 -8.29 -1.26
CA SER A 112 5.44 -8.21 -1.65
C SER A 112 5.12 -6.85 -2.29
N ASP A 113 3.85 -6.50 -2.40
CA ASP A 113 3.44 -5.14 -2.78
C ASP A 113 3.52 -4.16 -1.58
N GLU A 114 3.17 -2.90 -1.82
CA GLU A 114 3.20 -1.85 -0.78
C GLU A 114 2.31 -2.20 0.41
N ARG A 115 1.12 -2.76 0.19
CA ARG A 115 0.13 -3.00 1.23
C ARG A 115 0.50 -4.20 2.09
N LEU A 116 0.87 -5.30 1.46
CA LEU A 116 1.27 -6.54 2.12
C LEU A 116 2.63 -6.39 2.82
N SER A 117 3.57 -5.64 2.24
CA SER A 117 4.84 -5.33 2.91
C SER A 117 4.65 -4.49 4.17
N PHE A 118 3.62 -3.61 4.22
CA PHE A 118 3.24 -2.93 5.45
C PHE A 118 2.69 -3.89 6.51
N ILE A 119 1.88 -4.88 6.14
CA ILE A 119 1.38 -5.90 7.07
C ILE A 119 2.56 -6.72 7.64
N ALA A 120 3.43 -7.21 6.75
CA ALA A 120 4.62 -7.98 7.12
C ALA A 120 5.52 -7.20 8.10
N TRP A 121 5.75 -5.92 7.83
CA TRP A 121 6.57 -5.05 8.67
C TRP A 121 5.91 -4.73 10.01
N MET A 122 4.67 -4.24 9.99
CA MET A 122 4.00 -3.72 11.20
C MET A 122 3.56 -4.82 12.17
N MET A 123 3.23 -6.02 11.67
CA MET A 123 2.65 -7.08 12.49
C MET A 123 3.61 -8.24 12.75
N PHE A 124 4.60 -8.45 11.89
CA PHE A 124 5.43 -9.66 11.92
C PHE A 124 6.94 -9.40 11.99
N ASP A 125 7.38 -8.14 11.99
CA ASP A 125 8.79 -7.70 12.07
C ASP A 125 9.65 -8.06 10.85
N TYR A 126 9.03 -8.31 9.69
CA TYR A 126 9.78 -8.41 8.43
C TYR A 126 10.30 -7.03 8.00
N VAL A 127 11.41 -7.00 7.26
CA VAL A 127 11.86 -5.79 6.58
C VAL A 127 10.84 -5.43 5.52
N LYS A 128 10.40 -4.17 5.51
CA LYS A 128 9.50 -3.66 4.48
C LYS A 128 10.23 -3.66 3.13
N ASP A 129 9.85 -4.58 2.24
CA ASP A 129 10.26 -4.62 0.83
C ASP A 129 9.02 -4.77 -0.06
N ASN A 130 8.74 -3.71 -0.82
CA ASN A 130 7.56 -3.55 -1.68
C ASN A 130 7.90 -3.65 -3.18
N ASP A 131 9.14 -4.04 -3.53
CA ASP A 131 9.65 -3.95 -4.90
C ASP A 131 9.22 -5.15 -5.76
N LEU A 132 8.49 -6.13 -5.21
CA LEU A 132 8.12 -7.35 -5.93
C LEU A 132 7.36 -7.08 -7.24
N PRO A 133 6.32 -6.23 -7.27
CA PRO A 133 5.59 -5.94 -8.51
C PRO A 133 6.51 -5.34 -9.58
N GLN A 134 7.40 -4.42 -9.21
CA GLN A 134 8.39 -3.84 -10.13
C GLN A 134 9.41 -4.85 -10.62
N ARG A 135 9.84 -5.79 -9.76
CA ARG A 135 10.77 -6.84 -10.17
C ARG A 135 10.14 -7.76 -11.19
N LEU A 136 8.88 -8.13 -11.01
CA LEU A 136 8.13 -8.92 -11.98
C LEU A 136 7.89 -8.15 -13.28
N LEU A 137 7.48 -6.89 -13.19
CA LEU A 137 7.19 -6.05 -14.36
C LEU A 137 8.44 -5.80 -15.21
N TYR A 138 9.56 -5.45 -14.58
CA TYR A 138 10.82 -5.12 -15.25
C TYR A 138 11.79 -6.28 -15.35
N ASN A 139 11.31 -7.53 -15.18
CA ASN A 139 12.14 -8.71 -15.42
C ASN A 139 13.42 -8.78 -14.57
N ARG A 140 13.37 -8.20 -13.37
CA ARG A 140 14.52 -8.15 -12.46
C ARG A 140 14.63 -9.48 -11.73
N SER A 141 15.86 -9.84 -11.36
CA SER A 141 16.11 -11.07 -10.62
C SER A 141 15.43 -11.04 -9.25
N LEU A 142 14.82 -12.16 -8.90
CA LEU A 142 14.38 -12.41 -7.53
C LEU A 142 15.60 -12.86 -6.70
N VAL A 143 15.61 -12.49 -5.42
CA VAL A 143 16.71 -12.87 -4.52
C VAL A 143 16.44 -14.30 -4.03
N PRO A 144 17.38 -15.24 -4.21
CA PRO A 144 17.19 -16.59 -3.72
C PRO A 144 17.09 -16.61 -2.19
N GLY A 145 16.17 -17.43 -1.67
CA GLY A 145 15.98 -17.63 -0.24
C GLY A 145 15.00 -16.66 0.43
N ASP A 146 14.68 -15.53 -0.21
CA ASP A 146 13.62 -14.65 0.27
C ASP A 146 12.23 -15.19 -0.10
N TYR A 147 11.26 -14.90 0.77
CA TYR A 147 9.86 -15.21 0.45
C TYR A 147 9.30 -14.15 -0.46
N ASN A 148 8.57 -14.59 -1.49
CA ASN A 148 7.79 -13.71 -2.33
C ASN A 148 6.31 -14.01 -2.09
N VAL A 149 5.55 -12.98 -1.73
CA VAL A 149 4.15 -13.06 -1.37
C VAL A 149 3.33 -12.28 -2.40
N TYR A 150 2.45 -12.97 -3.11
CA TYR A 150 1.65 -12.43 -4.21
C TYR A 150 0.16 -12.60 -3.94
N GLU A 151 -0.67 -11.68 -4.41
CA GLU A 151 -2.11 -11.91 -4.53
C GLU A 151 -2.49 -12.28 -5.94
N LYS A 152 -3.40 -13.24 -6.06
CA LYS A 152 -3.95 -13.67 -7.35
C LYS A 152 -4.61 -12.52 -8.11
N SER A 153 -5.21 -11.57 -7.40
CA SER A 153 -5.87 -10.40 -7.98
C SER A 153 -4.91 -9.46 -8.72
N TRP A 154 -3.59 -9.56 -8.52
CA TRP A 154 -2.59 -8.77 -9.24
C TRP A 154 -2.66 -8.96 -10.76
N THR A 155 -3.15 -10.12 -11.21
CA THR A 155 -3.31 -10.45 -12.64
C THR A 155 -4.60 -9.92 -13.26
N THR A 156 -5.56 -9.47 -12.45
CA THR A 156 -6.90 -9.05 -12.92
C THR A 156 -7.24 -7.62 -12.52
N ARG A 157 -7.09 -7.27 -11.24
CA ARG A 157 -7.33 -5.93 -10.69
C ARG A 157 -6.08 -5.05 -10.71
N GLY A 158 -4.91 -5.68 -10.73
CA GLY A 158 -3.63 -5.00 -10.66
C GLY A 158 -3.21 -4.67 -9.23
N VAL A 159 -1.94 -4.31 -9.09
CA VAL A 159 -1.28 -3.94 -7.84
C VAL A 159 -1.23 -2.43 -7.72
N ASN A 160 -1.53 -1.90 -6.54
CA ASN A 160 -1.20 -0.52 -6.27
C ASN A 160 0.27 -0.39 -5.94
N ASP A 161 1.02 0.07 -6.94
CA ASP A 161 2.43 0.32 -6.81
C ASP A 161 2.68 1.81 -6.87
N TYR A 162 2.43 2.50 -5.76
CA TYR A 162 2.58 3.93 -5.70
C TYR A 162 4.07 4.33 -5.76
N PRO A 163 4.48 5.29 -6.63
CA PRO A 163 3.66 6.20 -7.44
C PRO A 163 3.41 5.75 -8.89
N ASN A 164 3.90 4.57 -9.27
CA ASN A 164 3.88 4.07 -10.63
C ASN A 164 2.45 3.69 -11.10
N GLY A 165 1.50 3.61 -10.16
CA GLY A 165 0.08 3.42 -10.43
C GLY A 165 -0.33 1.96 -10.31
N LEU A 166 -1.41 1.60 -11.02
CA LEU A 166 -1.90 0.23 -11.08
C LEU A 166 -1.01 -0.59 -12.01
N VAL A 167 -0.28 -1.55 -11.45
CA VAL A 167 0.56 -2.49 -12.19
C VAL A 167 -0.17 -3.81 -12.30
N GLN A 168 -0.61 -4.18 -13.49
CA GLN A 168 -1.17 -5.50 -13.74
C GLN A 168 -0.07 -6.43 -14.22
N ILE A 169 0.11 -7.56 -13.52
CA ILE A 169 1.07 -8.58 -13.93
C ILE A 169 0.39 -9.53 -14.91
N ASP A 170 1.11 -9.94 -15.95
CA ASP A 170 0.58 -10.87 -16.94
C ASP A 170 0.21 -12.23 -16.30
N PRO A 171 -1.03 -12.74 -16.52
CA PRO A 171 -1.47 -13.99 -15.93
C PRO A 171 -0.70 -15.21 -16.44
N GLU A 172 -0.33 -15.27 -17.72
CA GLU A 172 0.45 -16.41 -18.25
C GLU A 172 1.84 -16.46 -17.62
N PHE A 173 2.47 -15.29 -17.44
CA PHE A 173 3.72 -15.16 -16.71
C PHE A 173 3.59 -15.64 -15.26
N MET A 174 2.56 -15.21 -14.52
CA MET A 174 2.35 -15.65 -13.14
C MET A 174 2.10 -17.16 -13.03
N ASP A 175 1.30 -17.73 -13.94
CA ASP A 175 1.07 -19.18 -14.00
C ASP A 175 2.38 -19.95 -14.28
N SER A 176 3.22 -19.42 -15.18
CA SER A 176 4.54 -20.01 -15.47
C SER A 176 5.48 -19.95 -14.26
N LEU A 177 5.47 -18.84 -13.52
CA LEU A 177 6.25 -18.66 -12.30
C LEU A 177 5.81 -19.66 -11.23
N MET A 178 4.49 -19.81 -11.02
CA MET A 178 3.94 -20.77 -10.06
C MET A 178 4.18 -22.23 -10.44
N TYR A 179 4.33 -22.53 -11.75
CA TYR A 179 4.67 -23.87 -12.21
C TYR A 179 6.14 -24.23 -11.96
N ILE A 180 7.04 -23.25 -12.05
CA ILE A 180 8.49 -23.45 -11.93
C ILE A 180 8.95 -23.40 -10.47
N GLU A 181 8.30 -22.57 -9.66
CA GLU A 181 8.69 -22.35 -8.27
C GLU A 181 7.94 -23.28 -7.30
N ASN A 182 8.55 -23.52 -6.14
CA ASN A 182 7.88 -24.25 -5.08
C ASN A 182 6.87 -23.33 -4.38
N VAL A 183 5.59 -23.66 -4.51
CA VAL A 183 4.51 -23.00 -3.78
C VAL A 183 4.45 -23.60 -2.37
N PHE A 184 4.64 -22.75 -1.36
CA PHE A 184 4.69 -23.13 0.05
C PHE A 184 3.34 -22.95 0.74
N TYR A 185 2.56 -21.96 0.30
CA TYR A 185 1.28 -21.62 0.89
C TYR A 185 0.35 -21.06 -0.17
N VAL A 186 -0.92 -21.46 -0.08
CA VAL A 186 -2.04 -20.85 -0.78
C VAL A 186 -3.18 -20.72 0.24
N GLY A 187 -3.67 -19.50 0.45
CA GLY A 187 -4.74 -19.23 1.40
C GLY A 187 -5.58 -18.02 1.02
N GLY A 188 -6.72 -17.83 1.69
CA GLY A 188 -7.69 -16.80 1.34
C GLY A 188 -8.77 -17.26 0.32
N PRO A 189 -9.66 -16.34 -0.09
CA PRO A 189 -10.76 -16.63 -1.00
C PRO A 189 -10.25 -16.84 -2.44
N GLU A 190 -11.00 -17.58 -3.26
CA GLU A 190 -10.55 -18.06 -4.58
C GLU A 190 -10.17 -16.92 -5.55
N GLU A 191 -10.86 -15.79 -5.45
CA GLU A 191 -10.66 -14.58 -6.23
C GLU A 191 -9.45 -13.74 -5.80
N ASP A 192 -8.91 -13.98 -4.60
CA ASP A 192 -7.87 -13.15 -4.00
C ASP A 192 -6.91 -13.95 -3.11
N GLN A 193 -6.53 -15.11 -3.60
CA GLN A 193 -5.64 -16.01 -2.87
C GLN A 193 -4.28 -15.35 -2.68
N LEU A 194 -3.75 -15.46 -1.46
CA LEU A 194 -2.35 -15.21 -1.17
C LEU A 194 -1.52 -16.45 -1.44
N ILE A 195 -0.47 -16.26 -2.21
CA ILE A 195 0.43 -17.31 -2.65
C ILE A 195 1.82 -16.94 -2.16
N ILE A 196 2.45 -17.86 -1.42
CA ILE A 196 3.82 -17.69 -0.95
C ILE A 196 4.69 -18.68 -1.68
N ILE A 197 5.71 -18.17 -2.35
CA ILE A 197 6.76 -18.98 -2.95
C ILE A 197 8.10 -18.58 -2.37
N GLN A 198 9.06 -19.48 -2.48
CA GLN A 198 10.45 -19.17 -2.21
C GLN A 198 11.27 -19.43 -3.47
N HIS A 199 11.97 -18.42 -3.94
CA HIS A 199 12.87 -18.56 -5.08
C HIS A 199 14.12 -19.32 -4.64
N THR A 200 14.40 -20.47 -5.27
CA THR A 200 15.47 -21.39 -4.83
C THR A 200 16.75 -21.31 -5.66
N TRP A 201 16.77 -20.53 -6.73
CA TRP A 201 17.89 -20.41 -7.67
C TRP A 201 18.08 -18.94 -8.09
N VAL A 202 19.24 -18.56 -8.63
CA VAL A 202 19.45 -17.20 -9.17
C VAL A 202 18.98 -17.20 -10.62
N GLY A 203 17.83 -16.58 -10.89
CA GLY A 203 17.24 -16.48 -12.21
C GLY A 203 16.82 -15.07 -12.59
N HIS A 204 16.93 -14.72 -13.87
CA HIS A 204 16.02 -13.71 -14.43
C HIS A 204 14.69 -14.41 -14.66
N VAL A 205 13.61 -13.89 -14.09
CA VAL A 205 12.26 -14.33 -14.45
C VAL A 205 11.95 -13.69 -15.79
N TYR A 206 12.09 -14.42 -16.90
CA TYR A 206 11.91 -13.89 -18.26
C TYR A 206 10.42 -13.74 -18.63
N ASN A 207 9.92 -12.51 -18.62
CA ASN A 207 8.70 -12.07 -19.25
C ASN A 207 8.99 -11.74 -20.74
N ASN A 208 9.08 -12.77 -21.59
CA ASN A 208 9.46 -12.62 -23.00
C ASN A 208 8.38 -11.98 -23.91
N TRP A 209 7.38 -11.26 -23.37
CA TRP A 209 6.19 -10.91 -24.14
C TRP A 209 5.82 -9.42 -24.25
N TYR A 210 6.55 -8.51 -23.59
CA TYR A 210 6.19 -7.08 -23.64
C TYR A 210 7.35 -6.18 -24.02
N TYR A 211 7.73 -6.19 -25.29
CA TYR A 211 8.19 -5.02 -26.06
C TYR A 211 8.05 -5.34 -27.56
N GLU A 212 6.82 -5.38 -28.07
CA GLU A 212 6.60 -4.96 -29.46
C GLU A 212 6.25 -3.48 -29.41
N ASP A 213 7.13 -2.66 -29.99
CA ASP A 213 7.02 -1.21 -30.10
C ASP A 213 5.65 -0.79 -30.67
N SER A 214 4.96 0.11 -29.96
CA SER A 214 3.93 0.99 -30.54
C SER A 214 4.14 2.43 -30.10
#